data_AF-A0A7I4DHN3-F1
#
_entry.id   AF-A0A7I4DHN3-F1
#
_cell.length_a   1.000
_cell.length_b   1.000
_cell.length_c   1.000
_cell.angle_alpha   90.00
_cell.angle_beta   90.00
_cell.angle_gamma   90.00
#
_symmetry.space_group_name_H-M   'P 1'
#
loop_
_entity.id
_entity.type
_entity.pdbx_description
1 polymer ?
#
loop_
_entity_poly.entity_id
_entity_poly.type
_entity_poly.pdbx_seq_one_letter_code
_entity_poly.pdbx_strand_id
1 'polypeptide(L)'
;MKLVRQDITKNGAGSVKLVPEEPEDMWHVYNLVAKGDRVSGVTVRKVMRETASGAGEAERVRLKLEVEVETVEYDKVASVLRVRGKNMLESEHVKLGAYHTMELDQQRPFVLAKAVWDAMAIDYLKQACDPAASADVAAVMMQEGLANICLVGASITTVKGRVETSIPRKHGPAVAGYDKALNKFFENVLQAVLRHVNFAVVRCLVVASPGFTKDQFFSYMMLEATRRDLRPIVENKAHDRLAIQTLLITDELFRSADITTRRKYVDLVESVKAGGGDVYVFSSMHISGEQLQQLTGIAAILRFPLPDLEDMEL
;
A
#
# COMPACT_ATOMS: atom_id res chain seq x y z
N MET A 1 -4.28 -2.34 10.83
CA MET A 1 -4.21 -3.43 11.84
C MET A 1 -4.00 -2.85 13.23
N LYS A 2 -4.66 -3.38 14.27
CA LYS A 2 -4.48 -2.90 15.63
C LYS A 2 -3.54 -3.78 16.44
N LEU A 3 -2.45 -3.19 16.95
CA LEU A 3 -1.55 -3.81 17.91
C LEU A 3 -2.11 -3.69 19.33
N VAL A 4 -2.37 -4.82 19.98
CA VAL A 4 -2.95 -4.88 21.34
C VAL A 4 -1.87 -5.04 22.41
N ARG A 5 -0.89 -5.90 22.14
CA ARG A 5 0.25 -6.15 23.04
C ARG A 5 1.48 -6.48 22.20
N GLN A 6 2.61 -5.95 22.62
CA GLN A 6 3.91 -6.21 22.02
C GLN A 6 4.89 -6.66 23.10
N ASP A 7 5.51 -7.81 22.90
CA ASP A 7 6.51 -8.39 23.80
C ASP A 7 7.66 -8.91 22.92
N ILE A 8 8.46 -7.97 22.39
CA ILE A 8 9.50 -8.25 21.39
C ILE A 8 10.87 -7.88 21.94
N THR A 9 11.80 -8.83 21.88
CA THR A 9 13.23 -8.57 22.06
C THR A 9 13.87 -8.34 20.70
N LYS A 10 14.60 -7.23 20.49
CA LYS A 10 15.28 -6.95 19.21
C LYS A 10 16.25 -8.09 18.86
N ASN A 11 16.13 -8.65 17.66
CA ASN A 11 16.90 -9.82 17.19
C ASN A 11 16.75 -11.07 18.06
N GLY A 12 15.68 -11.16 18.83
CA GLY A 12 15.39 -12.30 19.71
C GLY A 12 13.95 -12.78 19.59
N ALA A 13 13.60 -13.73 20.45
CA ALA A 13 12.24 -14.24 20.51
C ALA A 13 11.27 -13.18 21.03
N GLY A 14 10.03 -13.27 20.57
CA GLY A 14 8.98 -12.35 20.98
C GLY A 14 7.61 -12.74 20.46
N SER A 15 6.59 -12.12 21.03
CA SER A 15 5.21 -12.30 20.62
C SER A 15 4.47 -10.98 20.49
N VAL A 16 3.54 -10.93 19.53
CA VAL A 16 2.66 -9.79 19.31
C VAL A 16 1.22 -10.25 19.27
N LYS A 17 0.33 -9.50 19.90
CA LYS A 17 -1.12 -9.69 19.82
C LYS A 17 -1.70 -8.67 18.88
N LEU A 18 -2.32 -9.14 17.80
CA LEU A 18 -2.83 -8.32 16.71
C LEU A 18 -4.32 -8.55 16.53
N VAL A 19 -5.02 -7.50 16.12
CA VAL A 19 -6.41 -7.54 15.67
C VAL A 19 -6.44 -6.96 14.25
N PRO A 20 -6.67 -7.78 13.21
CA PRO A 20 -6.92 -7.27 11.86
C PRO A 20 -8.29 -6.58 11.85
N GLU A 21 -8.34 -5.32 11.43
CA GLU A 21 -9.57 -4.51 11.41
C GLU A 21 -10.15 -4.44 9.99
N GLU A 22 -9.28 -4.42 8.97
CA GLU A 22 -9.64 -4.30 7.56
C GLU A 22 -9.27 -5.58 6.77
N PRO A 23 -9.90 -5.86 5.61
CA PRO A 23 -9.50 -6.97 4.75
C PRO A 23 -8.03 -6.91 4.32
N GLU A 24 -7.49 -5.71 4.14
CA GLU A 24 -6.10 -5.46 3.76
C GLU A 24 -5.11 -5.89 4.86
N ASP A 25 -5.53 -5.84 6.12
CA ASP A 25 -4.71 -6.33 7.24
C ASP A 25 -4.40 -7.82 7.10
N MET A 26 -5.29 -8.60 6.48
CA MET A 26 -5.09 -10.04 6.29
C MET A 26 -3.92 -10.33 5.34
N TRP A 27 -3.68 -9.45 4.37
CA TRP A 27 -2.49 -9.51 3.52
C TRP A 27 -1.22 -9.20 4.31
N HIS A 28 -1.27 -8.24 5.24
CA HIS A 28 -0.15 -7.97 6.13
C HIS A 28 0.15 -9.13 7.07
N VAL A 29 -0.88 -9.80 7.60
CA VAL A 29 -0.69 -11.02 8.40
C VAL A 29 -0.04 -12.11 7.55
N TYR A 30 -0.48 -12.31 6.30
CA TYR A 30 0.11 -13.30 5.39
C TYR A 30 1.62 -13.09 5.20
N ASN A 31 2.05 -11.84 4.97
CA ASN A 31 3.48 -11.53 4.80
C ASN A 31 4.27 -11.61 6.10
N LEU A 32 3.62 -11.37 7.24
CA LEU A 32 4.27 -11.40 8.54
C LEU A 32 4.45 -12.84 9.05
N VAL A 33 3.53 -13.76 8.77
CA VAL A 33 3.59 -15.15 9.25
C VAL A 33 4.50 -15.99 8.35
N ALA A 34 5.51 -16.62 8.93
CA ALA A 34 6.44 -17.51 8.23
C ALA A 34 6.34 -18.95 8.76
N LYS A 35 6.85 -19.89 7.96
CA LYS A 35 6.97 -21.30 8.37
C LYS A 35 7.86 -21.43 9.61
N GLY A 36 7.41 -22.18 10.61
CA GLY A 36 8.09 -22.37 11.89
C GLY A 36 7.71 -21.35 12.97
N ASP A 37 6.95 -20.30 12.61
CA ASP A 37 6.35 -19.41 13.60
C ASP A 37 5.23 -20.11 14.37
N ARG A 38 4.80 -19.51 15.48
CA ARG A 38 3.68 -20.00 16.27
C ARG A 38 2.53 -19.01 16.25
N VAL A 39 1.36 -19.48 15.86
CA VAL A 39 0.14 -18.69 15.81
C VAL A 39 -0.83 -19.24 16.85
N SER A 40 -1.25 -18.39 17.78
CA SER A 40 -2.29 -18.72 18.76
C SER A 40 -3.58 -17.94 18.49
N GLY A 41 -4.70 -18.64 18.52
CA GLY A 41 -6.00 -18.04 18.23
C GLY A 41 -7.15 -18.90 18.72
N VAL A 42 -8.36 -18.35 18.66
CA VAL A 42 -9.58 -19.10 18.95
C VAL A 42 -10.06 -19.74 17.66
N THR A 43 -10.16 -21.07 17.64
CA THR A 43 -10.70 -21.84 16.53
C THR A 43 -11.95 -22.61 16.95
N VAL A 44 -12.73 -23.07 15.97
CA VAL A 44 -13.91 -23.90 16.20
C VAL A 44 -13.62 -25.28 15.66
N ARG A 45 -13.81 -26.31 16.50
CA ARG A 45 -13.68 -27.71 16.09
C ARG A 45 -15.02 -28.43 16.27
N LYS A 46 -15.40 -29.19 15.24
CA LYS A 46 -16.50 -30.16 15.34
C LYS A 46 -15.99 -31.39 16.09
N VAL A 47 -16.51 -31.64 17.28
CA VAL A 47 -16.20 -32.79 18.12
C VAL A 47 -17.39 -33.74 18.05
N MET A 48 -17.14 -35.01 17.72
CA MET A 48 -18.17 -36.04 17.79
C MET A 48 -18.23 -36.55 19.23
N ARG A 49 -19.40 -36.44 19.87
CA ARG A 49 -19.71 -37.09 21.13
C ARG A 49 -20.56 -38.32 20.85
N GLU A 50 -20.12 -39.47 21.33
CA GLU A 50 -20.92 -40.68 21.30
C GLU A 50 -21.92 -40.64 22.46
N THR A 51 -23.21 -40.66 22.14
CA THR A 51 -24.27 -40.80 23.14
C THR A 51 -24.48 -42.28 23.46
N ALA A 52 -25.04 -42.58 24.64
CA ALA A 52 -25.27 -43.95 25.11
C ALA A 52 -26.18 -44.80 24.18
N SER A 53 -26.88 -44.18 23.23
CA SER A 53 -27.71 -44.82 22.20
C SER A 53 -26.97 -45.13 20.90
N GLY A 54 -25.66 -44.85 20.81
CA GLY A 54 -24.85 -45.09 19.60
C GLY A 54 -25.03 -44.06 18.49
N ALA A 55 -25.89 -43.05 18.67
CA ALA A 55 -25.99 -41.91 17.76
C ALA A 55 -24.88 -40.90 18.08
N GLY A 56 -23.96 -40.68 17.12
CA GLY A 56 -22.93 -39.66 17.24
C GLY A 56 -23.51 -38.27 17.03
N GLU A 57 -23.57 -37.46 18.08
CA GLU A 57 -23.95 -36.06 17.98
C GLU A 57 -22.70 -35.21 17.79
N ALA A 58 -22.74 -34.29 16.83
CA ALA A 58 -21.59 -33.46 16.52
C ALA A 58 -21.75 -32.05 17.09
N GLU A 59 -20.94 -31.74 18.09
CA GLU A 59 -20.94 -30.47 18.80
C GLU A 59 -19.81 -29.56 18.28
N ARG A 60 -20.07 -28.27 18.14
CA ARG A 60 -19.05 -27.28 17.74
C ARG A 60 -18.46 -26.63 18.99
N VAL A 61 -17.22 -26.97 19.32
CA VAL A 61 -16.53 -26.44 20.49
C VAL A 61 -15.54 -25.35 20.08
N ARG A 62 -15.58 -24.21 20.77
CA ARG A 62 -14.59 -23.13 20.64
C ARG A 62 -13.38 -23.47 21.50
N LEU A 63 -12.20 -23.46 20.91
CA LEU A 63 -10.95 -23.84 21.56
C LEU A 63 -9.90 -22.80 21.28
N LYS A 64 -9.00 -22.58 22.23
CA LYS A 64 -7.80 -21.77 22.02
C LYS A 64 -6.65 -22.72 21.74
N LEU A 65 -6.09 -22.66 20.54
CA LEU A 65 -4.99 -23.52 20.12
C LEU A 65 -3.77 -22.66 19.76
N GLU A 66 -2.60 -23.26 19.87
CA GLU A 66 -1.33 -22.72 19.37
C GLU A 66 -0.81 -23.68 18.31
N VAL A 67 -0.60 -23.17 17.10
CA VAL A 67 -0.21 -23.96 15.94
C VAL A 67 1.17 -23.50 15.48
N GLU A 68 2.10 -24.45 15.37
CA GLU A 68 3.38 -24.24 14.67
C GLU A 68 3.15 -24.30 13.17
N VAL A 69 3.43 -23.20 12.48
CA VAL A 69 3.05 -22.96 11.09
C VAL A 69 3.87 -23.84 10.14
N GLU A 70 3.20 -24.68 9.36
CA GLU A 70 3.82 -25.41 8.25
C GLU A 70 3.51 -24.76 6.90
N THR A 71 2.25 -24.39 6.68
CA THR A 71 1.80 -23.72 5.45
C THR A 71 0.79 -22.61 5.77
N VAL A 72 0.82 -21.56 4.96
CA VAL A 72 -0.10 -20.44 5.05
C VAL A 72 -0.75 -20.26 3.68
N GLU A 73 -2.08 -20.22 3.65
CA GLU A 73 -2.87 -20.01 2.44
C GLU A 73 -3.74 -18.77 2.61
N TYR A 74 -3.62 -17.83 1.68
CA TYR A 74 -4.44 -16.62 1.67
C TYR A 74 -5.51 -16.70 0.59
N ASP A 75 -6.77 -16.63 1.00
CA ASP A 75 -7.91 -16.55 0.09
C ASP A 75 -8.24 -15.07 -0.19
N LYS A 76 -7.89 -14.60 -1.40
CA LYS A 76 -8.08 -13.21 -1.82
C LYS A 76 -9.55 -12.79 -1.86
N VAL A 77 -10.46 -13.71 -2.17
CA VAL A 77 -11.90 -13.39 -2.35
C VAL A 77 -12.59 -13.34 -1.00
N ALA A 78 -12.32 -14.32 -0.14
CA ALA A 78 -12.89 -14.37 1.20
C ALA A 78 -12.19 -13.41 2.19
N SER A 79 -10.97 -12.94 1.86
CA SER A 79 -10.11 -12.21 2.80
C SER A 79 -9.89 -12.98 4.10
N VAL A 80 -9.67 -14.29 3.98
CA VAL A 80 -9.43 -15.22 5.08
C VAL A 80 -8.05 -15.83 4.93
N LEU A 81 -7.33 -15.93 6.05
CA LEU A 81 -6.00 -16.55 6.08
C LEU A 81 -6.10 -17.90 6.79
N ARG A 82 -5.72 -18.97 6.09
CA ARG A 82 -5.69 -20.33 6.63
C ARG A 82 -4.26 -20.71 6.99
N VAL A 83 -4.02 -20.89 8.27
CA VAL A 83 -2.72 -21.27 8.83
C VAL A 83 -2.79 -22.74 9.21
N ARG A 84 -2.08 -23.60 8.49
CA ARG A 84 -2.02 -25.03 8.76
C ARG A 84 -0.73 -25.39 9.47
N GLY A 85 -0.84 -26.27 10.45
CA GLY A 85 0.33 -26.71 11.19
C GLY A 85 0.03 -27.72 12.28
N LYS A 86 1.01 -27.94 13.15
CA LYS A 86 0.91 -28.87 14.28
C LYS A 86 0.55 -28.13 15.55
N ASN A 87 -0.38 -28.70 16.31
CA ASN A 87 -0.79 -28.14 17.59
C ASN A 87 0.30 -28.30 18.67
N MET A 88 0.63 -27.22 19.36
CA MET A 88 1.67 -27.14 20.39
C MET A 88 1.11 -27.10 21.82
N LEU A 89 -0.20 -26.91 21.99
CA LEU A 89 -0.86 -26.89 23.30
C LEU A 89 -1.80 -28.09 23.43
N GLU A 90 -1.61 -28.90 24.46
CA GLU A 90 -2.57 -29.96 24.77
C GLU A 90 -3.93 -29.36 25.15
N SER A 91 -5.01 -29.90 24.56
CA SER A 91 -6.38 -29.49 24.84
C SER A 91 -7.24 -30.74 24.98
N GLU A 92 -8.33 -30.66 25.75
CA GLU A 92 -9.24 -31.79 25.99
C GLU A 92 -9.77 -32.45 24.69
N HIS A 93 -9.79 -31.71 23.58
CA HIS A 93 -10.30 -32.19 22.29
C HIS A 93 -9.22 -32.28 21.19
N VAL A 94 -7.98 -31.88 21.48
CA VAL A 94 -6.90 -31.84 20.48
C VAL A 94 -5.60 -32.34 21.11
N LYS A 95 -5.12 -33.48 20.62
CA LYS A 95 -3.83 -34.05 21.03
C LYS A 95 -2.68 -33.14 20.61
N LEU A 96 -1.60 -33.16 21.40
CA LEU A 96 -0.34 -32.53 21.07
C LEU A 96 0.19 -33.09 19.73
N GLY A 97 0.71 -32.22 18.87
CA GLY A 97 1.25 -32.59 17.56
C GLY A 97 0.20 -32.93 16.48
N ALA A 98 -1.09 -32.92 16.81
CA ALA A 98 -2.14 -33.13 15.83
C ALA A 98 -2.20 -31.97 14.84
N TYR A 99 -2.44 -32.29 13.57
CA TYR A 99 -2.63 -31.28 12.53
C TYR A 99 -3.92 -30.50 12.75
N HIS A 100 -3.82 -29.18 12.61
CA HIS A 100 -4.95 -28.27 12.66
C HIS A 100 -4.78 -27.15 11.64
N THR A 101 -5.89 -26.73 11.02
CA THR A 101 -5.94 -25.55 10.17
C THR A 101 -6.72 -24.48 10.92
N MET A 102 -6.02 -23.41 11.30
CA MET A 102 -6.56 -22.24 11.96
C MET A 102 -6.97 -21.21 10.91
N GLU A 103 -8.23 -20.79 10.94
CA GLU A 103 -8.72 -19.68 10.12
C GLU A 103 -8.61 -18.39 10.92
N LEU A 104 -7.82 -17.45 10.42
CA LEU A 104 -7.73 -16.10 10.96
C LEU A 104 -8.73 -15.22 10.19
N ASP A 105 -9.62 -14.59 10.94
CA ASP A 105 -10.68 -13.71 10.44
C ASP A 105 -10.44 -12.26 10.88
N GLN A 106 -11.07 -11.34 10.15
CA GLN A 106 -11.20 -9.94 10.55
C GLN A 106 -11.85 -9.81 11.93
N GLN A 107 -11.45 -8.77 12.67
CA GLN A 107 -11.87 -8.42 14.02
C GLN A 107 -11.61 -9.48 15.09
N ARG A 108 -10.93 -10.59 14.77
CA ARG A 108 -10.55 -11.61 15.75
C ARG A 108 -9.10 -11.45 16.18
N PRO A 109 -8.83 -11.34 17.49
CA PRO A 109 -7.46 -11.26 17.97
C PRO A 109 -6.74 -12.59 17.80
N PHE A 110 -5.50 -12.53 17.34
CA PHE A 110 -4.56 -13.65 17.37
C PHE A 110 -3.21 -13.20 17.94
N VAL A 111 -2.39 -14.16 18.33
CA VAL A 111 -1.04 -13.93 18.82
C VAL A 111 -0.07 -14.60 17.85
N LEU A 112 0.89 -13.83 17.34
CA LEU A 112 1.99 -14.33 16.55
C LEU A 112 3.26 -14.32 17.40
N ALA A 113 3.88 -15.47 17.57
CA ALA A 113 5.17 -15.60 18.20
C ALA A 113 6.21 -16.07 17.18
N LYS A 114 7.35 -15.38 17.16
CA LYS A 114 8.48 -15.68 16.29
C LYS A 114 9.70 -16.00 17.15
N ALA A 115 10.52 -16.94 16.67
CA ALA A 115 11.81 -17.23 17.30
C ALA A 115 12.78 -16.06 17.19
N VAL A 116 12.70 -15.29 16.09
CA VAL A 116 13.53 -14.10 15.85
C VAL A 116 12.65 -13.00 15.25
N TRP A 117 12.60 -11.85 15.92
CA TRP A 117 12.09 -10.60 15.36
C TRP A 117 13.26 -9.75 14.88
N ASP A 118 13.50 -9.76 13.58
CA ASP A 118 14.50 -8.91 12.93
C ASP A 118 13.98 -7.47 12.74
N ALA A 119 14.88 -6.58 12.33
CA ALA A 119 14.53 -5.18 12.09
C ALA A 119 13.45 -5.03 11.01
N MET A 120 13.50 -5.88 9.96
CA MET A 120 12.54 -5.84 8.86
C MET A 120 11.13 -6.22 9.32
N ALA A 121 10.97 -7.30 10.10
CA ALA A 121 9.66 -7.71 10.60
C ALA A 121 9.09 -6.70 11.60
N ILE A 122 9.95 -6.07 12.41
CA ILE A 122 9.53 -5.01 13.33
C ILE A 122 9.06 -3.78 12.56
N ASP A 123 9.78 -3.36 11.52
CA ASP A 123 9.40 -2.20 10.74
C ASP A 123 8.18 -2.48 9.86
N TYR A 124 8.07 -3.67 9.29
CA TYR A 124 6.86 -4.12 8.59
C TYR A 124 5.64 -4.13 9.51
N LEU A 125 5.79 -4.64 10.74
CA LEU A 125 4.73 -4.64 11.74
C LEU A 125 4.25 -3.21 12.06
N LYS A 126 5.18 -2.26 12.22
CA LYS A 126 4.84 -0.85 12.46
C LYS A 126 4.07 -0.26 11.28
N GLN A 127 4.53 -0.51 10.04
CA GLN A 127 3.85 -0.02 8.83
C GLN A 127 2.44 -0.59 8.71
N ALA A 128 2.24 -1.87 9.01
CA ALA A 128 0.93 -2.50 9.01
C ALA A 128 0.00 -1.96 10.12
N CYS A 129 0.56 -1.48 11.23
CA CYS A 129 -0.22 -0.90 12.33
C CYS A 129 -0.54 0.58 12.14
N ASP A 130 0.33 1.33 11.45
CA ASP A 130 0.13 2.75 11.19
C ASP A 130 0.39 3.09 9.70
N PRO A 131 -0.61 2.87 8.82
CA PRO A 131 -0.49 3.20 7.41
C PRO A 131 -0.35 4.70 7.13
N ALA A 132 -0.81 5.57 8.06
CA ALA A 132 -0.78 7.02 7.87
C ALA A 132 0.61 7.60 8.14
N ALA A 133 1.36 7.02 9.08
CA ALA A 133 2.76 7.39 9.35
C ALA A 133 3.75 6.86 8.29
N SER A 134 3.36 5.84 7.51
CA SER A 134 4.21 5.22 6.47
C SER A 134 3.79 5.56 5.04
N ALA A 135 2.88 6.52 4.84
CA ALA A 135 2.43 6.91 3.50
C ALA A 135 3.50 7.76 2.81
N ASP A 136 4.17 7.19 1.80
CA ASP A 136 5.19 7.90 1.03
C ASP A 136 4.56 8.86 0.01
N VAL A 137 3.39 8.51 -0.53
CA VAL A 137 2.71 9.25 -1.61
C VAL A 137 1.23 9.43 -1.27
N ALA A 138 0.68 10.61 -1.51
CA ALA A 138 -0.77 10.83 -1.53
C ALA A 138 -1.23 10.90 -2.98
N ALA A 139 -2.36 10.29 -3.32
CA ALA A 139 -2.92 10.31 -4.67
C ALA A 139 -4.35 10.84 -4.63
N VAL A 140 -4.64 11.85 -5.46
CA VAL A 140 -5.99 12.40 -5.66
C VAL A 140 -6.45 12.00 -7.04
N MET A 141 -7.33 11.00 -7.09
CA MET A 141 -7.96 10.52 -8.31
C MET A 141 -9.26 11.29 -8.50
N MET A 142 -9.40 12.06 -9.57
CA MET A 142 -10.58 12.92 -9.78
C MET A 142 -11.17 12.78 -11.16
N GLN A 143 -12.47 13.01 -11.24
CA GLN A 143 -13.26 13.24 -12.44
C GLN A 143 -14.24 14.40 -12.14
N GLU A 144 -14.92 14.94 -13.16
CA GLU A 144 -15.91 15.99 -12.94
C GLU A 144 -17.01 15.50 -11.97
N GLY A 145 -16.98 16.00 -10.73
CA GLY A 145 -17.98 15.71 -9.69
C GLY A 145 -17.65 14.54 -8.76
N LEU A 146 -16.50 13.87 -8.92
CA LEU A 146 -16.06 12.84 -7.97
C LEU A 146 -14.54 12.90 -7.80
N ALA A 147 -14.07 12.90 -6.56
CA ALA A 147 -12.66 12.75 -6.23
C ALA A 147 -12.47 11.74 -5.09
N ASN A 148 -11.46 10.88 -5.22
CA ASN A 148 -10.99 9.97 -4.19
C ASN A 148 -9.57 10.39 -3.80
N ILE A 149 -9.37 10.56 -2.49
CA ILE A 149 -8.08 10.89 -1.90
C ILE A 149 -7.56 9.62 -1.25
N CYS A 150 -6.42 9.17 -1.72
CA CYS A 150 -5.76 7.95 -1.32
C CYS A 150 -4.39 8.28 -0.70
N LEU A 151 -3.99 7.50 0.29
CA LEU A 151 -2.61 7.46 0.77
C LEU A 151 -1.99 6.16 0.32
N VAL A 152 -0.89 6.26 -0.43
CA VAL A 152 -0.11 5.16 -0.96
C VAL A 152 1.15 5.03 -0.10
N GLY A 153 1.21 4.01 0.73
CA GLY A 153 2.42 3.58 1.43
C GLY A 153 3.21 2.55 0.61
N ALA A 154 4.35 2.13 1.15
CA ALA A 154 5.24 1.15 0.50
C ALA A 154 4.57 -0.21 0.18
N SER A 155 3.45 -0.54 0.81
CA SER A 155 2.78 -1.84 0.64
C SER A 155 1.25 -1.76 0.47
N ILE A 156 0.65 -0.58 0.59
CA ILE A 156 -0.81 -0.41 0.67
C ILE A 156 -1.27 0.91 0.07
N THR A 157 -2.48 0.95 -0.48
CA THR A 157 -3.16 2.19 -0.90
C THR A 157 -4.48 2.30 -0.17
N THR A 158 -4.59 3.23 0.78
CA THR A 158 -5.81 3.42 1.58
C THR A 158 -6.58 4.64 1.10
N VAL A 159 -7.87 4.50 0.80
CA VAL A 159 -8.75 5.64 0.48
C VAL A 159 -9.12 6.36 1.77
N LYS A 160 -8.69 7.62 1.94
CA LYS A 160 -8.95 8.43 3.14
C LYS A 160 -10.16 9.35 3.02
N GLY A 161 -10.55 9.72 1.80
CA GLY A 161 -11.69 10.61 1.58
C GLY A 161 -12.29 10.46 0.20
N ARG A 162 -13.61 10.56 0.13
CA ARG A 162 -14.37 10.62 -1.12
C ARG A 162 -15.20 11.91 -1.13
N VAL A 163 -15.03 12.71 -2.17
CA VAL A 163 -15.76 13.96 -2.40
C VAL A 163 -16.62 13.76 -3.63
N GLU A 164 -17.93 13.89 -3.47
CA GLU A 164 -18.90 13.74 -4.56
C GLU A 164 -19.77 14.99 -4.65
N THR A 165 -19.92 15.55 -5.84
CA THR A 165 -20.68 16.78 -6.10
C THR A 165 -21.33 16.68 -7.48
N SER A 166 -22.63 16.97 -7.56
CA SER A 166 -23.34 17.00 -8.84
C SER A 166 -22.94 18.24 -9.63
N ILE A 167 -22.30 18.04 -10.79
CA ILE A 167 -21.91 19.11 -11.70
C ILE A 167 -22.90 19.17 -12.88
N PRO A 168 -23.47 20.35 -13.21
CA PRO A 168 -24.33 20.52 -14.38
C PRO A 168 -23.62 20.14 -15.69
N ARG A 169 -24.37 19.78 -16.73
CA ARG A 169 -23.77 19.46 -18.04
C ARG A 169 -23.28 20.72 -18.77
N LYS A 170 -22.20 20.58 -19.55
CA LYS A 170 -21.59 21.64 -20.40
C LYS A 170 -22.46 22.15 -21.56
N HIS A 171 -23.74 21.78 -21.65
CA HIS A 171 -24.63 22.18 -22.75
C HIS A 171 -25.94 22.79 -22.24
N GLY A 172 -26.43 23.78 -22.98
CA GLY A 172 -27.70 24.45 -22.72
C GLY A 172 -27.61 25.63 -21.73
N PRO A 173 -28.75 26.12 -21.21
CA PRO A 173 -28.80 27.30 -20.34
C PRO A 173 -28.11 27.11 -18.97
N ALA A 174 -27.70 25.90 -18.61
CA ALA A 174 -27.02 25.58 -17.36
C ALA A 174 -25.49 25.88 -17.37
N VAL A 175 -24.93 26.30 -18.50
CA VAL A 175 -23.49 26.64 -18.65
C VAL A 175 -23.05 27.72 -17.66
N ALA A 176 -23.92 28.70 -17.37
CA ALA A 176 -23.60 29.78 -16.43
C ALA A 176 -23.32 29.30 -14.99
N GLY A 177 -23.85 28.13 -14.61
CA GLY A 177 -23.62 27.52 -13.30
C GLY A 177 -22.46 26.51 -13.26
N TYR A 178 -21.93 26.12 -14.41
CA TYR A 178 -20.92 25.07 -14.53
C TYR A 178 -19.62 25.45 -13.81
N ASP A 179 -19.03 26.59 -14.16
CA ASP A 179 -17.75 27.03 -13.59
C ASP A 179 -17.84 27.27 -12.08
N LYS A 180 -19.00 27.76 -11.61
CA LYS A 180 -19.24 27.97 -10.18
C LYS A 180 -19.34 26.64 -9.42
N ALA A 181 -20.00 25.63 -10.00
CA ALA A 181 -20.09 24.30 -9.41
C ALA A 181 -18.72 23.61 -9.40
N LEU A 182 -17.94 23.74 -10.47
CA LEU A 182 -16.60 23.16 -10.59
C LEU A 182 -15.62 23.78 -9.58
N ASN A 183 -15.61 25.11 -9.43
CA ASN A 183 -14.79 25.77 -8.42
C ASN A 183 -15.18 25.35 -6.98
N LYS A 184 -16.47 25.17 -6.71
CA LYS A 184 -16.94 24.65 -5.41
C LYS A 184 -16.47 23.21 -5.17
N PHE A 185 -16.49 22.39 -6.22
CA PHE A 185 -15.95 21.04 -6.16
C PHE A 185 -14.43 21.06 -5.86
N PHE A 186 -13.65 21.90 -6.54
CA PHE A 186 -12.21 22.03 -6.27
C PHE A 186 -11.92 22.52 -4.85
N GLU A 187 -12.69 23.46 -4.30
CA GLU A 187 -12.56 23.88 -2.90
C GLU A 187 -12.77 22.69 -1.94
N ASN A 188 -13.83 21.89 -2.15
CA ASN A 188 -14.11 20.73 -1.32
C ASN A 188 -12.98 19.69 -1.38
N VAL A 189 -12.41 19.47 -2.57
CA VAL A 189 -11.27 18.56 -2.77
C VAL A 189 -10.03 19.10 -2.05
N LEU A 190 -9.72 20.38 -2.18
CA LEU A 190 -8.58 21.01 -1.51
C LEU A 190 -8.70 20.89 0.02
N GLN A 191 -9.88 21.16 0.57
CA GLN A 191 -10.12 20.99 2.01
C GLN A 191 -9.95 19.54 2.46
N ALA A 192 -10.43 18.58 1.68
CA ALA A 192 -10.26 17.17 1.98
C ALA A 192 -8.79 16.74 1.91
N VAL A 193 -8.01 17.25 0.94
CA VAL A 193 -6.56 17.03 0.87
C VAL A 193 -5.86 17.58 2.11
N LEU A 194 -6.11 18.83 2.50
CA LEU A 194 -5.51 19.44 3.69
C LEU A 194 -5.88 18.71 4.99
N ARG A 195 -7.07 18.10 5.04
CA ARG A 195 -7.54 17.34 6.21
C ARG A 195 -6.91 15.95 6.32
N HIS A 196 -6.73 15.27 5.19
CA HIS A 196 -6.35 13.86 5.16
C HIS A 196 -4.88 13.62 4.81
N VAL A 197 -4.19 14.59 4.21
CA VAL A 197 -2.79 14.49 3.78
C VAL A 197 -1.90 15.27 4.72
N ASN A 198 -0.97 14.57 5.37
CA ASN A 198 0.08 15.22 6.16
C ASN A 198 1.31 15.44 5.28
N PHE A 199 1.51 16.67 4.81
CA PHE A 199 2.62 17.07 3.95
C PHE A 199 4.01 17.01 4.62
N ALA A 200 4.09 16.81 5.94
CA ALA A 200 5.36 16.57 6.63
C ALA A 200 5.84 15.11 6.50
N VAL A 201 4.91 14.18 6.25
CA VAL A 201 5.19 12.73 6.14
C VAL A 201 5.19 12.30 4.68
N VAL A 202 4.19 12.75 3.93
CA VAL A 202 4.03 12.42 2.52
C VAL A 202 5.07 13.17 1.69
N ARG A 203 5.82 12.43 0.86
CA ARG A 203 6.88 12.98 0.01
C ARG A 203 6.34 13.62 -1.26
N CYS A 204 5.22 13.10 -1.80
CA CYS A 204 4.65 13.57 -3.06
C CYS A 204 3.11 13.48 -3.06
N LEU A 205 2.45 14.49 -3.64
CA LEU A 205 1.02 14.49 -3.92
C LEU A 205 0.79 14.32 -5.43
N VAL A 206 0.28 13.16 -5.83
CA VAL A 206 -0.11 12.83 -7.20
C VAL A 206 -1.54 13.28 -7.44
N VAL A 207 -1.79 14.00 -8.53
CA VAL A 207 -3.14 14.37 -8.97
C VAL A 207 -3.38 13.72 -10.33
N ALA A 208 -4.42 12.89 -10.42
CA ALA A 208 -4.74 12.15 -11.64
C ALA A 208 -6.21 12.34 -12.01
N SER A 209 -6.48 12.60 -13.30
CA SER A 209 -7.83 12.70 -13.83
C SER A 209 -7.88 12.27 -15.30
N PRO A 210 -9.04 11.79 -15.79
CA PRO A 210 -9.26 11.73 -17.23
C PRO A 210 -9.37 13.16 -17.80
N GLY A 211 -8.60 13.44 -18.86
CA GLY A 211 -8.56 14.75 -19.50
C GLY A 211 -7.90 15.85 -18.65
N PHE A 212 -8.39 17.08 -18.78
CA PHE A 212 -7.73 18.29 -18.27
C PHE A 212 -8.15 18.72 -16.86
N THR A 213 -8.94 17.91 -16.15
CA THR A 213 -9.48 18.27 -14.82
C THR A 213 -8.36 18.43 -13.79
N LYS A 214 -7.32 17.59 -13.87
CA LYS A 214 -6.11 17.64 -13.04
C LYS A 214 -5.38 18.97 -13.16
N ASP A 215 -5.28 19.52 -14.37
CA ASP A 215 -4.51 20.72 -14.66
C ASP A 215 -5.27 21.97 -14.17
N GLN A 216 -6.59 21.96 -14.35
CA GLN A 216 -7.49 22.97 -13.80
C GLN A 216 -7.46 22.98 -12.26
N PHE A 217 -7.55 21.80 -11.64
CA PHE A 217 -7.45 21.68 -10.18
C PHE A 217 -6.08 22.11 -9.67
N PHE A 218 -5.00 21.72 -10.35
CA PHE A 218 -3.64 22.11 -9.97
C PHE A 218 -3.46 23.63 -10.01
N SER A 219 -3.94 24.27 -11.08
CA SER A 219 -3.93 25.73 -11.22
C SER A 219 -4.73 26.40 -10.10
N TYR A 220 -5.91 25.87 -9.79
CA TYR A 220 -6.75 26.35 -8.69
C TYR A 220 -6.05 26.20 -7.32
N MET A 221 -5.46 25.03 -7.05
CA MET A 221 -4.73 24.74 -5.82
C MET A 221 -3.53 25.68 -5.63
N MET A 222 -2.75 25.95 -6.69
CA MET A 222 -1.61 26.86 -6.63
C MET A 222 -2.03 28.32 -6.38
N LEU A 223 -3.13 28.75 -7.00
CA LEU A 223 -3.69 30.08 -6.77
C LEU A 223 -4.17 30.24 -5.32
N GLU A 224 -4.92 29.26 -4.80
CA GLU A 224 -5.42 29.29 -3.42
C GLU A 224 -4.30 29.11 -2.39
N ALA A 225 -3.27 28.32 -2.69
CA ALA A 225 -2.09 28.20 -1.84
C ALA A 225 -1.35 29.53 -1.68
N THR A 226 -1.25 30.31 -2.76
CA THR A 226 -0.65 31.65 -2.73
C THR A 226 -1.55 32.63 -1.98
N ARG A 227 -2.88 32.57 -2.19
CA ARG A 227 -3.85 33.46 -1.54
C ARG A 227 -3.96 33.24 -0.03
N ARG A 228 -3.90 31.98 0.41
CA ARG A 228 -4.09 31.58 1.82
C ARG A 228 -2.78 31.36 2.56
N ASP A 229 -1.64 31.63 1.92
CA ASP A 229 -0.29 31.39 2.43
C ASP A 229 -0.11 29.96 2.99
N LEU A 230 -0.52 28.96 2.20
CA LEU A 230 -0.35 27.55 2.54
C LEU A 230 1.12 27.16 2.37
N ARG A 231 1.94 27.48 3.38
CA ARG A 231 3.40 27.22 3.41
C ARG A 231 3.82 25.84 2.92
N PRO A 232 3.18 24.71 3.29
CA PRO A 232 3.59 23.38 2.82
C PRO A 232 3.49 23.18 1.31
N ILE A 233 2.62 23.94 0.63
CA ILE A 233 2.43 23.85 -0.83
C ILE A 233 3.35 24.86 -1.54
N VAL A 234 3.53 26.06 -0.96
CA VAL A 234 4.31 27.14 -1.55
C VAL A 234 5.83 26.87 -1.47
N GLU A 235 6.33 26.32 -0.37
CA GLU A 235 7.77 26.05 -0.15
C GLU A 235 8.31 24.94 -1.06
N ASN A 236 7.47 23.97 -1.43
CA ASN A 236 7.83 22.86 -2.32
C ASN A 236 7.99 23.25 -3.80
N LYS A 237 7.66 24.50 -4.16
CA LYS A 237 7.73 25.02 -5.55
C LYS A 237 9.16 25.36 -6.01
N ALA A 238 10.15 25.40 -5.12
CA ALA A 238 11.48 25.97 -5.40
C ALA A 238 12.56 24.98 -5.90
N HIS A 239 12.25 23.70 -6.15
CA HIS A 239 13.24 22.64 -6.43
C HIS A 239 13.50 22.33 -7.93
N ASP A 240 13.10 23.23 -8.82
CA ASP A 240 12.87 23.06 -10.26
C ASP A 240 14.03 22.63 -11.21
N ARG A 241 15.17 22.09 -10.73
CA ARG A 241 16.28 21.66 -11.64
C ARG A 241 16.93 20.30 -11.38
N LEU A 242 16.38 19.46 -10.51
CA LEU A 242 16.85 18.08 -10.31
C LEU A 242 15.66 17.14 -10.14
N ALA A 243 14.83 17.05 -11.18
CA ALA A 243 13.52 16.42 -11.09
C ALA A 243 13.56 14.90 -10.96
N ILE A 244 14.63 14.20 -11.36
CA ILE A 244 14.67 12.73 -11.30
C ILE A 244 15.10 12.28 -9.91
N GLN A 245 14.22 11.55 -9.21
CA GLN A 245 14.50 10.91 -7.93
C GLN A 245 15.14 9.54 -8.13
N THR A 246 14.52 8.73 -9.00
CA THR A 246 14.94 7.35 -9.23
C THR A 246 14.84 7.02 -10.71
N LEU A 247 15.93 6.55 -11.29
CA LEU A 247 15.99 6.09 -12.67
C LEU A 247 16.02 4.55 -12.69
N LEU A 248 15.10 3.95 -13.44
CA LEU A 248 14.99 2.52 -13.70
C LEU A 248 15.40 2.28 -15.15
N ILE A 249 16.39 1.43 -15.40
CA ILE A 249 16.91 1.18 -16.75
C ILE A 249 17.27 -0.28 -16.94
N THR A 250 16.95 -0.87 -18.10
CA THR A 250 17.33 -2.24 -18.41
C THR A 250 18.78 -2.35 -18.90
N ASP A 251 19.45 -3.47 -18.61
CA ASP A 251 20.83 -3.72 -19.03
C ASP A 251 21.00 -3.85 -20.56
N GLU A 252 19.91 -4.13 -21.29
CA GLU A 252 19.88 -4.19 -22.74
C GLU A 252 20.14 -2.84 -23.42
N LEU A 253 19.66 -1.74 -22.83
CA LEU A 253 19.89 -0.38 -23.36
C LEU A 253 21.38 0.01 -23.33
N PHE A 254 22.15 -0.54 -22.39
CA PHE A 254 23.60 -0.38 -22.35
C PHE A 254 24.35 -1.32 -23.31
N ARG A 255 23.72 -2.42 -23.75
CA ARG A 255 24.31 -3.39 -24.68
C ARG A 255 23.91 -3.17 -26.14
N SER A 256 23.03 -2.19 -26.42
CA SER A 256 22.61 -1.82 -27.79
C SER A 256 23.80 -1.69 -28.75
N ALA A 257 23.64 -2.21 -29.97
CA ALA A 257 24.67 -2.19 -31.02
C ALA A 257 24.96 -0.78 -31.56
N ASP A 258 24.03 0.17 -31.37
CA ASP A 258 24.23 1.58 -31.70
C ASP A 258 25.00 2.31 -30.59
N ILE A 259 26.21 2.75 -30.94
CA ILE A 259 27.13 3.47 -30.07
C ILE A 259 26.54 4.82 -29.62
N THR A 260 25.75 5.47 -30.48
CA THR A 260 25.14 6.78 -30.20
C THR A 260 24.10 6.67 -29.10
N THR A 261 23.20 5.69 -29.23
CA THR A 261 22.18 5.35 -28.22
C THR A 261 22.81 4.94 -26.89
N ARG A 262 23.87 4.11 -26.91
CA ARG A 262 24.56 3.70 -25.69
C ARG A 262 25.15 4.89 -24.93
N ARG A 263 25.80 5.81 -25.64
CA ARG A 263 26.40 7.01 -25.04
C ARG A 263 25.34 7.91 -24.42
N LYS A 264 24.20 8.12 -25.10
CA LYS A 264 23.06 8.89 -24.59
C LYS A 264 22.57 8.38 -23.23
N TYR A 265 22.43 7.07 -23.06
CA TYR A 265 21.95 6.50 -21.80
C TYR A 265 23.01 6.47 -20.69
N VAL A 266 24.30 6.36 -21.04
CA VAL A 266 25.40 6.51 -20.08
C VAL A 266 25.43 7.94 -19.54
N ASP A 267 25.36 8.94 -20.43
CA ASP A 267 25.37 10.36 -20.04
C ASP A 267 24.14 10.70 -19.15
N LEU A 268 22.97 10.09 -19.43
CA LEU A 268 21.76 10.24 -18.61
C LEU A 268 21.95 9.67 -17.19
N VAL A 269 22.56 8.49 -17.07
CA VAL A 269 22.82 7.85 -15.77
C VAL A 269 23.81 8.66 -14.94
N GLU A 270 24.85 9.19 -15.57
CA GLU A 270 25.82 10.08 -14.91
C GLU A 270 25.15 11.38 -14.45
N SER A 271 24.30 11.97 -15.28
CA SER A 271 23.52 13.17 -14.94
C SER A 271 22.59 12.94 -13.74
N VAL A 272 21.86 11.82 -13.68
CA VAL A 272 20.98 11.49 -12.55
C VAL A 272 21.76 11.28 -11.26
N LYS A 273 22.91 10.59 -11.32
CA LYS A 273 23.78 10.41 -10.15
C LYS A 273 24.40 11.72 -9.68
N ALA A 274 24.83 12.59 -10.60
CA ALA A 274 25.34 13.93 -10.28
C ALA A 274 24.24 14.81 -9.65
N GLY A 275 22.99 14.61 -10.06
CA GLY A 275 21.80 15.22 -9.46
C GLY A 275 21.38 14.64 -8.10
N GLY A 276 22.10 13.64 -7.58
CA GLY A 276 21.77 12.95 -6.33
C GLY A 276 20.54 12.05 -6.41
N GLY A 277 20.16 11.59 -7.60
CA GLY A 277 19.12 10.58 -7.79
C GLY A 277 19.68 9.16 -7.77
N ASP A 278 18.85 8.20 -7.39
CA ASP A 278 19.21 6.78 -7.36
C ASP A 278 19.03 6.15 -8.75
N VAL A 279 19.92 5.24 -9.12
CA VAL A 279 19.84 4.52 -10.41
C VAL A 279 19.83 3.03 -10.15
N TYR A 280 18.78 2.35 -10.64
CA TYR A 280 18.62 0.91 -10.57
C TYR A 280 18.66 0.29 -11.96
N VAL A 281 19.59 -0.64 -12.17
CA VAL A 281 19.72 -1.39 -13.41
C VAL A 281 19.00 -2.73 -13.26
N PHE A 282 18.04 -2.99 -14.14
CA PHE A 282 17.28 -4.23 -14.18
C PHE A 282 17.85 -5.15 -15.26
N SER A 283 18.00 -6.43 -14.92
CA SER A 283 18.32 -7.46 -15.92
C SER A 283 17.08 -7.69 -16.80
N SER A 284 17.25 -7.62 -18.12
CA SER A 284 16.17 -7.94 -19.07
C SER A 284 15.67 -9.40 -18.98
N MET A 285 16.43 -10.28 -18.32
CA MET A 285 16.05 -11.70 -18.11
C MET A 285 15.23 -11.95 -16.83
N HIS A 286 14.91 -10.91 -16.05
CA HIS A 286 14.07 -11.02 -14.84
C HIS A 286 12.66 -10.49 -15.12
N ILE A 287 11.63 -11.04 -14.47
CA ILE A 287 10.23 -10.69 -14.72
C ILE A 287 9.94 -9.17 -14.56
N SER A 288 10.65 -8.50 -13.66
CA SER A 288 10.55 -7.04 -13.49
C SER A 288 11.28 -6.25 -14.58
N GLY A 289 12.33 -6.81 -15.19
CA GLY A 289 13.01 -6.25 -16.36
C GLY A 289 12.19 -6.41 -17.63
N GLU A 290 11.55 -7.57 -17.82
CA GLU A 290 10.62 -7.81 -18.93
C GLU A 290 9.45 -6.81 -18.92
N GLN A 291 8.89 -6.53 -17.74
CA GLN A 291 7.83 -5.52 -17.57
C GLN A 291 8.32 -4.10 -17.88
N LEU A 292 9.52 -3.73 -17.42
CA LEU A 292 10.12 -2.43 -17.74
C LEU A 292 10.41 -2.29 -19.23
N GLN A 293 10.74 -3.39 -19.90
CA GLN A 293 11.04 -3.43 -21.33
C GLN A 293 9.79 -3.24 -22.20
N GLN A 294 8.62 -3.72 -21.74
CA GLN A 294 7.32 -3.37 -22.35
C GLN A 294 7.05 -1.86 -22.28
N LEU A 295 7.65 -1.17 -21.31
CA LEU A 295 7.62 0.29 -21.15
C LEU A 295 8.89 0.94 -21.73
N THR A 296 9.38 0.47 -22.89
CA THR A 296 10.57 0.97 -23.61
C THR A 296 11.94 0.71 -22.96
N GLY A 297 11.99 0.07 -21.78
CA GLY A 297 13.23 -0.30 -21.09
C GLY A 297 13.80 0.79 -20.19
N ILE A 298 13.17 1.95 -20.12
CA ILE A 298 13.58 3.08 -19.28
C ILE A 298 12.37 3.75 -18.63
N ALA A 299 12.48 4.05 -17.33
CA ALA A 299 11.47 4.78 -16.59
C ALA A 299 12.12 5.65 -15.52
N ALA A 300 11.50 6.77 -15.18
CA ALA A 300 11.97 7.67 -14.13
C ALA A 300 10.84 8.00 -13.16
N ILE A 301 11.15 7.95 -11.88
CA ILE A 301 10.32 8.51 -10.81
C ILE A 301 10.85 9.92 -10.54
N LEU A 302 9.97 10.91 -10.64
CA LEU A 302 10.31 12.30 -10.42
C LEU A 302 10.10 12.72 -8.97
N ARG A 303 10.93 13.63 -8.49
CA ARG A 303 10.83 14.29 -7.17
C ARG A 303 9.61 15.18 -7.07
N PHE A 304 9.20 15.74 -8.20
CA PHE A 304 8.03 16.60 -8.32
C PHE A 304 7.35 16.39 -9.68
N PRO A 305 6.02 16.57 -9.74
CA PRO A 305 5.27 16.42 -10.99
C PRO A 305 5.68 17.52 -11.99
N LEU A 306 6.02 17.12 -13.22
CA LEU A 306 6.32 17.99 -14.36
C LEU A 306 5.24 17.78 -15.43
N PRO A 307 4.14 18.56 -15.40
CA PRO A 307 2.94 18.29 -16.19
C PRO A 307 3.06 18.54 -17.71
N ASP A 308 4.19 19.05 -18.22
CA ASP A 308 4.38 19.38 -19.64
C ASP A 308 5.43 18.50 -20.35
N LEU A 309 5.84 17.37 -19.75
CA LEU A 309 6.90 16.51 -20.33
C LEU A 309 6.53 15.88 -21.68
N GLU A 310 5.24 15.69 -21.95
CA GLU A 310 4.75 15.09 -23.20
C GLU A 310 4.74 16.09 -24.37
N ASP A 311 4.65 17.39 -24.07
CA ASP A 311 4.62 18.49 -25.05
C ASP A 311 6.01 19.11 -25.28
N MET A 312 7.02 18.69 -24.50
CA MET A 312 8.41 19.04 -24.75
C MET A 312 8.91 18.24 -25.95
N GLU A 313 8.92 18.85 -27.14
CA GLU A 313 9.62 18.30 -28.30
C GLU A 313 11.07 17.95 -27.90
N LEU A 314 11.37 16.64 -27.99
CA LEU A 314 12.65 16.02 -27.70
C LEU A 314 13.62 16.15 -28.87
#